data_AF-A0A3P9DBV5-F1
#
_entry.id   AF-A0A3P9DBV5-F1
#
_cell.length_a   1.000
_cell.length_b   1.000
_cell.length_c   1.000
_cell.angle_alpha   90.00
_cell.angle_beta   90.00
_cell.angle_gamma   90.00
#
_symmetry.space_group_name_H-M   'P 1'
#
loop_
_entity.id
_entity.type
_entity.pdbx_description
1 polymer ?
#
loop_
_entity_poly.entity_id
_entity_poly.type
_entity_poly.pdbx_seq_one_letter_code
_entity_poly.pdbx_strand_id
1 'polypeptide(L)'
;MNSRLQEIRERQKLRRQLLAQQLGAESADSIGAVLHSKDELKEIEETRETCRASYDSTAPSSKRKAQTEGEDRRGCGRAKGEKTSNHNSK
;
A
#
# COMPACT_ATOMS: atom_id res chain seq x y z
N MET A 1 -26.62 6.56 -13.52
CA MET A 1 -25.21 7.02 -13.54
C MET A 1 -24.20 5.85 -13.48
N ASN A 2 -24.43 4.75 -14.21
CA ASN A 2 -23.52 3.59 -14.19
C ASN A 2 -22.52 3.60 -15.37
N SER A 3 -22.87 4.29 -16.46
CA SER A 3 -22.08 4.34 -17.69
C SER A 3 -20.70 5.01 -17.52
N ARG A 4 -20.62 6.16 -16.82
CA ARG A 4 -19.33 6.87 -16.61
C ARG A 4 -18.32 6.05 -15.79
N LEU A 5 -18.77 5.37 -14.74
CA LEU A 5 -17.88 4.53 -13.93
C LEU A 5 -17.41 3.29 -14.70
N GLN A 6 -18.28 2.70 -15.51
CA GLN A 6 -17.92 1.60 -16.39
C GLN A 6 -16.85 2.02 -17.41
N GLU A 7 -17.04 3.17 -18.06
CA GLU A 7 -16.06 3.70 -19.02
C GLU A 7 -14.69 3.94 -18.39
N ILE A 8 -14.64 4.49 -17.17
CA ILE A 8 -13.39 4.69 -16.44
C ILE A 8 -12.70 3.34 -16.17
N ARG A 9 -13.45 2.32 -15.75
CA ARG A 9 -12.89 0.98 -15.48
C ARG A 9 -12.33 0.34 -16.75
N GLU A 10 -13.07 0.42 -17.86
CA GLU A 10 -12.66 -0.12 -19.15
C GLU A 10 -11.40 0.57 -19.68
N ARG A 11 -11.36 1.91 -19.61
CA ARG A 11 -10.18 2.70 -19.99
C ARG A 11 -8.96 2.34 -19.16
N GLN A 12 -9.12 2.16 -17.85
CA GLN A 12 -8.01 1.74 -16.99
C GLN A 12 -7.55 0.31 -17.28
N LYS A 13 -8.49 -0.62 -17.51
CA LYS A 13 -8.16 -1.99 -17.90
C LYS A 13 -7.33 -2.00 -19.19
N LEU A 14 -7.76 -1.27 -20.21
CA LEU A 14 -7.05 -1.14 -21.48
C LEU A 14 -5.64 -0.57 -21.29
N ARG A 15 -5.50 0.52 -20.51
CA ARG A 15 -4.19 1.11 -20.23
C ARG A 15 -3.23 0.11 -19.58
N ARG A 16 -3.70 -0.68 -18.61
CA ARG A 16 -2.87 -1.71 -17.97
C ARG A 16 -2.48 -2.84 -18.93
N GLN A 17 -3.38 -3.26 -19.81
CA GLN A 17 -3.09 -4.28 -20.83
C GLN A 17 -2.06 -3.80 -21.87
N LEU A 18 -2.14 -2.55 -22.29
CA LEU A 18 -1.17 -1.97 -23.22
C LEU A 18 0.23 -1.90 -22.58
N LEU A 19 0.29 -1.48 -21.31
CA LEU A 19 1.54 -1.46 -20.57
C LEU A 19 2.15 -2.86 -20.44
N ALA A 20 1.34 -3.89 -20.15
CA ALA A 20 1.81 -5.27 -20.09
C ALA A 20 2.47 -5.71 -21.40
N GLN A 21 1.80 -5.47 -22.53
CA GLN A 21 2.34 -5.80 -23.85
C GLN A 21 3.65 -5.09 -24.15
N GLN A 22 3.76 -3.80 -23.81
CA GLN A 22 4.99 -3.02 -24.00
C GLN A 22 6.17 -3.57 -23.17
N LEU A 23 5.88 -4.11 -21.99
CA LEU A 23 6.87 -4.71 -21.11
C LEU A 23 7.11 -6.20 -21.40
N GLY A 24 6.41 -6.79 -22.37
CA GLY A 24 6.49 -8.21 -22.67
C GLY A 24 5.83 -9.13 -21.62
N ALA A 25 5.00 -8.57 -20.75
CA ALA A 25 4.22 -9.34 -19.79
C ALA A 25 2.95 -9.90 -20.47
N GLU A 26 2.62 -11.16 -20.18
CA GLU A 26 1.43 -11.83 -20.73
C GLU A 26 0.12 -11.16 -20.27
N SER A 27 0.15 -10.46 -19.13
CA SER A 27 -1.03 -9.83 -18.55
C SER A 27 -0.67 -8.61 -17.68
N ALA A 28 -1.67 -7.78 -17.39
CA ALA A 28 -1.50 -6.65 -16.47
C ALA A 28 -1.08 -7.09 -15.05
N ASP A 29 -1.48 -8.29 -14.63
CA ASP A 29 -1.24 -8.82 -13.29
C ASP A 29 0.17 -9.42 -13.15
N SER A 30 0.81 -9.78 -14.27
CA SER A 30 2.18 -10.30 -14.31
C SER A 30 3.25 -9.21 -14.46
N ILE A 31 2.86 -7.95 -14.66
CA ILE A 31 3.79 -6.81 -14.77
C ILE A 31 4.73 -6.72 -13.56
N GLY A 32 4.24 -6.99 -12.34
CA GLY A 32 5.06 -6.92 -11.13
C GLY A 32 6.27 -7.86 -11.15
N ALA A 33 6.14 -9.03 -11.78
CA ALA A 33 7.23 -9.99 -11.92
C ALA A 33 8.24 -9.62 -13.03
N VAL A 34 7.84 -8.76 -13.98
CA VAL A 34 8.73 -8.22 -15.01
C VAL A 34 9.47 -6.99 -14.52
N LEU A 35 8.80 -6.13 -13.75
CA LEU A 35 9.38 -4.89 -13.23
C LEU A 35 10.30 -5.10 -12.03
N HIS A 36 10.01 -6.10 -11.19
CA HIS A 36 10.82 -6.42 -10.03
C HIS A 36 11.59 -7.72 -10.26
N SER A 37 12.86 -7.72 -9.87
CA SER A 37 13.61 -8.95 -9.78
C SER A 37 12.99 -9.86 -8.69
N LYS A 38 13.17 -11.18 -8.83
CA LYS A 38 12.66 -12.15 -7.84
C LYS A 38 13.17 -11.85 -6.42
N ASP A 39 14.40 -11.32 -6.33
CA ASP A 39 15.03 -10.99 -5.05
C ASP A 39 14.45 -9.71 -4.44
N GLU A 40 14.17 -8.68 -5.24
CA GLU A 40 13.47 -7.47 -4.77
C GLU A 40 12.07 -7.77 -4.22
N LEU A 41 11.31 -8.65 -4.88
CA LEU A 41 9.99 -9.06 -4.38
C LEU A 41 10.07 -9.75 -3.01
N LYS A 42 11.11 -10.57 -2.81
CA LYS A 42 11.35 -11.26 -1.55
C LYS A 42 11.68 -10.28 -0.42
N GLU A 43 12.53 -9.29 -0.69
CA GLU A 43 12.89 -8.24 0.28
C GLU A 43 11.67 -7.40 0.69
N ILE A 44 10.79 -7.10 -0.26
CA ILE A 44 9.54 -6.36 0.00
C ILE A 44 8.61 -7.18 0.90
N GLU A 45 8.43 -8.48 0.63
CA GLU A 45 7.59 -9.35 1.46
C GLU A 45 8.17 -9.51 2.87
N GLU A 46 9.49 -9.68 3.00
CA GLU A 46 10.18 -9.76 4.30
C GLU A 46 10.03 -8.46 5.10
N THR A 47 10.19 -7.30 4.45
CA THR A 47 9.97 -5.99 5.09
C THR A 47 8.52 -5.84 5.54
N ARG A 48 7.56 -6.34 4.76
CA ARG A 48 6.14 -6.30 5.11
C ARG A 48 5.80 -7.24 6.26
N GLU A 49 6.45 -8.40 6.33
CA GLU A 49 6.30 -9.37 7.41
C GLU A 49 6.90 -8.82 8.72
N THR A 50 8.11 -8.26 8.67
CA THR A 50 8.73 -7.60 9.84
C THR A 50 7.91 -6.42 10.34
N CYS A 51 7.35 -5.59 9.46
CA CYS A 51 6.44 -4.50 9.85
C CYS A 51 5.18 -5.04 10.53
N ARG A 52 4.59 -6.12 10.03
CA ARG A 52 3.42 -6.76 10.65
C ARG A 52 3.75 -7.40 11.99
N ALA A 53 4.86 -8.13 12.08
CA ALA A 53 5.34 -8.74 13.32
C ALA A 53 5.66 -7.69 14.39
N SER A 54 6.27 -6.57 14.01
CA SER A 54 6.54 -5.44 14.91
C SER A 54 5.24 -4.81 15.45
N TYR A 55 4.22 -4.67 14.61
CA TYR A 55 2.91 -4.16 15.03
C TYR A 55 2.19 -5.12 15.99
N ASP A 56 2.20 -6.42 15.72
CA ASP A 56 1.52 -7.42 16.59
C ASP A 56 2.28 -7.62 17.93
N SER A 57 3.61 -7.50 17.93
CA SER A 57 4.43 -7.61 19.14
C SER A 57 4.38 -6.35 20.04
N THR A 58 3.92 -5.22 19.52
CA THR A 58 3.76 -3.96 20.28
C THR A 58 2.31 -3.67 20.66
N ALA A 59 1.35 -4.45 20.14
CA ALA A 59 -0.04 -4.36 20.56
C ALA A 59 -0.21 -5.03 21.93
N PRO A 60 -0.57 -4.30 23.01
CA PRO A 60 -0.99 -4.96 24.24
C PRO A 60 -2.22 -5.80 23.90
N SER A 61 -2.17 -7.09 24.26
CA SER A 61 -3.20 -8.08 24.00
C SER A 61 -4.49 -7.74 24.77
N SER A 62 -5.20 -6.69 24.37
CA SER A 62 -6.49 -6.32 24.92
C SER A 62 -7.57 -6.87 24.00
N LYS A 63 -7.91 -8.14 24.25
CA LYS A 63 -9.15 -8.83 23.87
C LYS A 63 -9.63 -8.63 22.42
N ARG A 64 -8.98 -9.29 21.46
CA ARG A 64 -9.59 -9.55 20.15
C ARG A 64 -10.62 -10.68 20.27
N LYS A 65 -11.90 -10.31 20.39
CA LYS A 65 -12.97 -11.11 19.80
C LYS A 65 -12.76 -11.05 18.29
N ALA A 66 -12.70 -12.22 17.66
CA ALA A 66 -12.67 -12.36 16.22
C ALA A 66 -13.87 -11.62 15.60
N GLN A 67 -13.60 -10.73 14.64
CA GLN A 67 -14.55 -10.47 13.59
C GLN A 67 -13.79 -10.15 12.31
N THR A 68 -14.26 -10.83 11.27
CA THR A 68 -13.70 -10.92 9.94
C THR A 68 -14.16 -9.70 9.13
N GLU A 69 -13.41 -9.42 8.07
CA GLU A 69 -13.77 -8.56 6.93
C GLU A 69 -13.73 -7.04 7.11
N GLY A 70 -13.15 -6.38 6.09
CA GLY A 70 -13.51 -5.01 5.70
C GLY A 70 -12.55 -3.90 6.13
N GLU A 71 -11.85 -3.33 5.14
CA GLU A 71 -11.76 -1.87 4.92
C GLU A 71 -11.03 -1.00 5.98
N ASP A 72 -9.92 -0.36 5.58
CA ASP A 72 -9.95 1.04 5.11
C ASP A 72 -8.54 1.63 5.02
N ARG A 73 -8.28 2.33 3.91
CA ARG A 73 -7.11 3.18 3.71
C ARG A 73 -7.08 4.26 4.78
N ARG A 74 -6.03 4.33 5.62
CA ARG A 74 -5.61 5.63 6.19
C ARG A 74 -4.10 5.76 6.16
N GLY A 75 -3.66 6.74 5.38
CA GLY A 75 -2.26 7.09 5.20
C GLY A 75 -1.61 7.50 6.52
N CYS A 76 -0.40 6.99 6.73
CA CYS A 76 0.44 7.35 7.85
C CYS A 76 1.16 8.68 7.56
N GLY A 77 0.40 9.77 7.44
CA GLY A 77 0.97 11.12 7.47
C GLY A 77 1.33 11.48 8.90
N ARG A 78 2.57 11.19 9.34
CA ARG A 78 3.05 11.63 10.65
C ARG A 78 3.80 12.95 10.50
N ALA A 79 3.06 14.05 10.46
CA ALA A 79 3.63 15.38 10.62
C ALA A 79 4.15 15.52 12.05
N LYS A 80 5.47 15.61 12.22
CA LYS A 80 6.11 15.99 13.49
C LYS A 80 6.11 17.51 13.54
N GLY A 81 5.21 18.09 14.33
CA GLY A 81 5.29 19.50 14.69
C GLY A 81 6.40 19.71 15.72
N GLU A 82 7.50 20.33 15.31
CA GLU A 82 8.47 20.93 16.22
C GLU A 82 7.86 22.24 16.76
N LYS A 83 7.62 22.30 18.08
CA LYS A 83 7.36 23.55 18.79
C LYS A 83 8.67 23.99 19.42
N THR A 84 9.36 24.96 18.82
CA THR A 84 10.46 25.67 19.47
C THR A 84 9.88 26.66 20.46
N SER A 85 10.09 26.41 21.75
CA SER A 85 9.75 27.32 22.84
C SER A 85 10.78 28.46 22.89
N ASN A 86 10.40 29.66 22.44
CA ASN A 86 11.22 30.86 22.64
C ASN A 86 11.09 31.33 24.08
N HIS A 87 12.18 31.23 24.86
CA HIS A 87 12.34 31.92 26.13
C HIS A 87 12.68 33.39 25.87
N ASN A 88 11.77 34.30 26.22
CA ASN A 88 12.05 35.73 26.29
C ASN A 88 12.35 36.08 27.74
N SER A 89 13.62 36.30 28.07
CA SER A 89 14.04 36.80 29.39
C SER A 89 13.68 38.28 29.53
N LYS A 90 13.09 38.62 30.67
CA LYS A 90 12.88 40.00 31.14
C LYS A 90 14.14 40.53 31.80
#